data_AF-A0A963GEX9-F1
#
_entry.id   AF-A0A963GEX9-F1
#
_cell.length_a   1.000
_cell.length_b   1.000
_cell.length_c   1.000
_cell.angle_alpha   90.00
_cell.angle_beta   90.00
_cell.angle_gamma   90.00
#
_symmetry.space_group_name_H-M   'P 1'
#
loop_
_entity.id
_entity.type
_entity.pdbx_description
1 polymer ?
#
loop_
_entity_poly.entity_id
_entity_poly.type
_entity_poly.pdbx_seq_one_letter_code
_entity_poly.pdbx_strand_id
1 'polypeptide(L)'
;MKKLLTALGCAMALVALPASAITLSMTPSTQQTTVGGSASVDVVVSGLSAAGEIVSGWDINIGFDPAVLGNASVTFNDAPFGGVDFLGFDNVSTPGDVAAEGLSFLLDADLGLLQGDSLTLFSVSFEGLSDGFSLLSFGADPLFERNVVGRNAQSLALTVQGACIGVGTGSCAVNPVPAPATIALLGLGLFGLIPFYRRKT
;
A
#
# COMPACT_ATOMS: atom_id res chain seq x y z
N MET A 1 -28.86 38.34 -13.99
CA MET A 1 -27.40 38.28 -14.15
C MET A 1 -26.66 38.01 -12.83
N LYS A 2 -26.90 38.75 -11.73
CA LYS A 2 -26.21 38.52 -10.44
C LYS A 2 -26.40 37.13 -9.80
N LYS A 3 -27.55 36.46 -10.01
CA LYS A 3 -27.83 35.10 -9.47
C LYS A 3 -27.13 33.96 -10.24
N LEU A 4 -26.65 34.21 -11.46
CA LEU A 4 -25.94 33.21 -12.27
C LEU A 4 -24.45 33.11 -11.87
N LEU A 5 -23.88 34.20 -11.39
CA LEU A 5 -22.49 34.26 -10.90
C LEU A 5 -22.29 33.52 -9.56
N THR A 6 -23.32 33.42 -8.72
CA THR A 6 -23.24 32.76 -7.41
C THR A 6 -23.25 31.22 -7.52
N ALA A 7 -23.97 30.67 -8.49
CA ALA A 7 -24.00 29.22 -8.74
C ALA A 7 -22.71 28.71 -9.41
N LEU A 8 -22.06 29.53 -10.23
CA LEU A 8 -20.79 29.18 -10.86
C LEU A 8 -19.62 29.20 -9.87
N GLY A 9 -19.70 30.05 -8.83
CA GLY A 9 -18.69 30.13 -7.76
C GLY A 9 -18.64 28.91 -6.84
N CYS A 10 -19.77 28.25 -6.57
CA CYS A 10 -19.79 27.02 -5.75
C CYS A 10 -19.29 25.77 -6.51
N ALA A 11 -19.37 25.76 -7.85
CA ALA A 11 -18.91 24.62 -8.65
C ALA A 11 -17.38 24.59 -8.85
N MET A 12 -16.70 25.73 -8.73
CA MET A 12 -15.22 25.82 -8.87
C MET A 12 -14.44 25.47 -7.60
N ALA A 13 -15.08 25.29 -6.45
CA ALA A 13 -14.42 25.02 -5.17
C ALA A 13 -14.08 23.54 -4.91
N LEU A 14 -14.28 22.64 -5.89
CA LEU A 14 -14.11 21.19 -5.73
C LEU A 14 -13.00 20.60 -6.62
N VAL A 15 -12.02 21.40 -7.03
CA VAL A 15 -10.79 20.85 -7.62
C VAL A 15 -9.91 20.32 -6.48
N ALA A 16 -10.30 19.18 -5.92
CA ALA A 16 -9.42 18.40 -5.07
C ALA A 16 -8.27 17.92 -5.95
N LEU A 17 -7.09 18.52 -5.78
CA LEU A 17 -5.87 17.97 -6.38
C LEU A 17 -5.67 16.57 -5.79
N PRO A 18 -5.31 15.57 -6.61
CA PRO A 18 -4.98 14.26 -6.08
C PRO A 18 -3.81 14.42 -5.11
N ALA A 19 -4.06 14.14 -3.83
CA ALA A 19 -2.97 13.99 -2.87
C ALA A 19 -2.22 12.72 -3.26
N SER A 20 -0.97 12.85 -3.72
CA SER A 20 -0.12 11.69 -3.96
C SER A 20 0.41 11.19 -2.62
N ALA A 21 -0.27 10.20 -2.04
CA ALA A 21 0.17 9.56 -0.83
C ALA A 21 1.19 8.46 -1.17
N ILE A 22 2.34 8.49 -0.50
CA ILE A 22 3.29 7.36 -0.56
C ILE A 22 2.59 6.17 0.08
N THR A 23 2.57 5.05 -0.63
CA THR A 23 1.83 3.86 -0.20
C THR A 23 2.79 2.70 0.03
N LEU A 24 2.71 2.09 1.21
CA LEU A 24 3.35 0.82 1.57
C LEU A 24 2.28 -0.28 1.46
N SER A 25 2.52 -1.26 0.59
CA SER A 25 1.51 -2.27 0.25
C SER A 25 2.10 -3.67 0.14
N MET A 26 1.26 -4.67 0.34
CA MET A 26 1.58 -6.07 0.04
C MET A 26 0.90 -6.49 -1.28
N THR A 27 1.70 -7.02 -2.21
CA THR A 27 1.23 -7.42 -3.55
C THR A 27 1.58 -8.89 -3.84
N PRO A 28 0.64 -9.75 -4.26
CA PRO A 28 -0.78 -9.46 -4.45
C PRO A 28 -1.51 -9.21 -3.12
N SER A 29 -2.57 -8.39 -3.15
CA SER A 29 -3.39 -8.08 -1.97
C SER A 29 -4.27 -9.25 -1.53
N THR A 30 -4.51 -10.22 -2.41
CA THR A 30 -5.20 -11.48 -2.12
C THR A 30 -4.53 -12.62 -2.85
N GLN A 31 -4.29 -13.74 -2.16
CA GLN A 31 -3.78 -14.96 -2.76
C GLN A 31 -4.49 -16.18 -2.18
N GLN A 32 -4.48 -17.28 -2.93
CA GLN A 32 -4.98 -18.58 -2.48
C GLN A 32 -3.85 -19.61 -2.62
N THR A 33 -3.67 -20.46 -1.62
CA THR A 33 -2.78 -21.62 -1.67
C THR A 33 -3.45 -22.85 -1.06
N THR A 34 -2.84 -24.02 -1.22
CA THR A 34 -3.31 -25.27 -0.59
C THR A 34 -2.63 -25.49 0.77
N VAL A 35 -3.19 -26.36 1.61
CA VAL A 35 -2.45 -26.85 2.80
C VAL A 35 -1.17 -27.57 2.32
N GLY A 36 -0.04 -27.24 2.93
CA GLY A 36 1.32 -27.63 2.51
C GLY A 36 1.86 -26.89 1.29
N GLY A 37 1.08 -25.97 0.71
CA GLY A 37 1.52 -25.11 -0.40
C GLY A 37 2.26 -23.86 0.09
N SER A 38 2.88 -23.15 -0.82
CA SER A 38 3.48 -21.84 -0.55
C SER A 38 2.66 -20.69 -1.13
N ALA A 39 2.76 -19.53 -0.50
CA ALA A 39 2.18 -18.27 -0.92
C ALA A 39 3.23 -17.16 -0.74
N SER A 40 3.34 -16.22 -1.67
CA SER A 40 4.35 -15.16 -1.65
C SER A 40 3.71 -13.80 -1.86
N VAL A 41 4.15 -12.82 -1.07
CA VAL A 41 3.76 -11.42 -1.16
C VAL A 41 4.99 -10.52 -1.21
N ASP A 42 4.95 -9.53 -2.08
CA ASP A 42 5.95 -8.48 -2.21
C ASP A 42 5.54 -7.30 -1.35
N VAL A 43 6.47 -6.78 -0.55
CA VAL A 43 6.30 -5.52 0.18
C VAL A 43 6.81 -4.40 -0.70
N VAL A 44 5.90 -3.53 -1.13
CA VAL A 44 6.14 -2.51 -2.16
C VAL A 44 5.85 -1.13 -1.61
N VAL A 45 6.79 -0.21 -1.80
CA VAL A 45 6.58 1.24 -1.62
C VAL A 45 6.31 1.86 -2.99
N SER A 46 5.35 2.78 -3.08
CA SER A 46 4.97 3.46 -4.32
C SER A 46 4.57 4.91 -4.10
N GLY A 47 4.53 5.72 -5.18
CA GLY A 47 4.20 7.13 -5.15
C GLY A 47 5.38 8.04 -4.76
N LEU A 48 6.61 7.53 -4.85
CA LEU A 48 7.83 8.24 -4.43
C LEU A 48 8.16 9.42 -5.34
N SER A 49 8.06 9.24 -6.67
CA SER A 49 8.45 10.29 -7.62
C SER A 49 7.53 11.49 -7.54
N ALA A 50 6.22 11.26 -7.38
CA ALA A 50 5.23 12.32 -7.21
C ALA A 50 5.41 13.08 -5.88
N ALA A 51 5.93 12.42 -4.84
CA ALA A 51 6.29 13.03 -3.57
C ALA A 51 7.69 13.67 -3.56
N GLY A 52 8.51 13.44 -4.59
CA GLY A 52 9.92 13.88 -4.62
C GLY A 52 10.83 13.10 -3.66
N GLU A 53 10.42 11.91 -3.27
CA GLU A 53 11.06 11.10 -2.23
C GLU A 53 11.84 9.89 -2.78
N ILE A 54 12.57 9.26 -1.87
CA ILE A 54 13.30 7.99 -2.05
C ILE A 54 13.06 7.10 -0.83
N VAL A 55 13.58 5.88 -0.83
CA VAL A 55 13.70 5.04 0.37
C VAL A 55 15.18 4.82 0.68
N SER A 56 15.66 5.39 1.79
CA SER A 56 17.04 5.23 2.27
C SER A 56 17.19 4.08 3.27
N GLY A 57 16.11 3.69 3.94
CA GLY A 57 16.07 2.56 4.84
C GLY A 57 14.66 2.23 5.29
N TRP A 58 14.49 1.09 5.94
CA TRP A 58 13.20 0.58 6.37
C TRP A 58 13.34 -0.48 7.47
N ASP A 59 12.30 -0.58 8.28
CA ASP A 59 12.15 -1.53 9.39
C ASP A 59 10.67 -1.92 9.44
N ILE A 60 10.36 -3.16 9.05
CA ILE A 60 8.99 -3.61 8.75
C ILE A 60 8.71 -4.97 9.40
N ASN A 61 7.67 -4.99 10.23
CA ASN A 61 7.04 -6.19 10.76
C ASN A 61 5.77 -6.53 9.98
N ILE A 62 5.53 -7.83 9.81
CA ILE A 62 4.34 -8.39 9.17
C ILE A 62 3.69 -9.37 10.14
N GLY A 63 2.55 -8.96 10.68
CA GLY A 63 1.67 -9.82 11.45
C GLY A 63 0.89 -10.78 10.56
N PHE A 64 0.75 -12.03 11.00
CA PHE A 64 -0.04 -13.08 10.36
C PHE A 64 -0.63 -14.05 11.40
N ASP A 65 -1.59 -14.90 11.01
CA ASP A 65 -2.09 -15.98 11.86
C ASP A 65 -1.18 -17.22 11.78
N PRO A 66 -0.41 -17.55 12.84
CA PRO A 66 0.51 -18.68 12.84
C PRO A 66 -0.17 -20.05 12.91
N ALA A 67 -1.49 -20.11 13.13
CA ALA A 67 -2.25 -21.36 13.03
C ALA A 67 -2.58 -21.71 11.57
N VAL A 68 -2.65 -20.70 10.69
CA VAL A 68 -2.99 -20.85 9.26
C VAL A 68 -1.74 -20.83 8.38
N LEU A 69 -0.80 -19.92 8.65
CA LEU A 69 0.47 -19.81 7.93
C LEU A 69 1.65 -20.16 8.84
N GLY A 70 2.70 -20.70 8.25
CA GLY A 70 3.95 -21.06 8.92
C GLY A 70 5.15 -20.59 8.14
N ASN A 71 6.35 -20.95 8.65
CA ASN A 71 7.66 -20.79 8.04
C ASN A 71 7.73 -19.67 6.99
N ALA A 72 8.02 -18.47 7.45
CA ALA A 72 8.27 -17.37 6.53
C ALA A 72 9.73 -17.32 6.10
N SER A 73 9.96 -17.10 4.81
CA SER A 73 11.28 -16.74 4.27
C SER A 73 11.22 -15.38 3.59
N VAL A 74 12.29 -14.60 3.75
CA VAL A 74 12.42 -13.27 3.16
C VAL A 74 13.47 -13.29 2.06
N THR A 75 13.11 -12.72 0.91
CA THR A 75 14.05 -12.44 -0.19
C THR A 75 14.13 -10.94 -0.38
N PHE A 76 15.34 -10.38 -0.25
CA PHE A 76 15.56 -8.94 -0.38
C PHE A 76 15.78 -8.53 -1.83
N ASN A 77 15.34 -7.32 -2.17
CA ASN A 77 15.64 -6.68 -3.45
C ASN A 77 16.60 -5.51 -3.22
N ASP A 78 17.90 -5.80 -3.32
CA ASP A 78 18.98 -4.88 -2.93
C ASP A 78 19.46 -3.94 -4.04
N ALA A 79 19.22 -4.27 -5.30
CA ALA A 79 19.67 -3.47 -6.44
C ALA A 79 19.21 -2.00 -6.41
N PRO A 80 17.95 -1.67 -6.05
CA PRO A 80 17.50 -0.27 -5.91
C PRO A 80 18.17 0.50 -4.77
N PHE A 81 18.95 -0.19 -3.94
CA PHE A 81 19.71 0.37 -2.82
C PHE A 81 21.22 0.36 -3.07
N GLY A 82 21.65 0.04 -4.31
CA GLY A 82 23.07 0.00 -4.68
C GLY A 82 23.81 -1.26 -4.22
N GLY A 83 23.07 -2.32 -3.87
CA GLY A 83 23.64 -3.48 -3.18
C GLY A 83 23.82 -3.16 -1.70
N VAL A 84 22.67 -2.96 -1.01
CA VAL A 84 22.51 -2.70 0.44
C VAL A 84 23.72 -3.06 1.31
N ASP A 85 24.14 -2.09 2.12
CA ASP A 85 25.23 -2.28 3.09
C ASP A 85 24.76 -3.04 4.34
N PHE A 86 23.46 -3.00 4.65
CA PHE A 86 22.85 -3.73 5.76
C PHE A 86 21.49 -4.31 5.37
N LEU A 87 21.34 -5.63 5.56
CA LEU A 87 20.07 -6.35 5.56
C LEU A 87 19.98 -7.14 6.85
N GLY A 88 18.86 -6.97 7.54
CA GLY A 88 18.49 -7.80 8.67
C GLY A 88 17.19 -8.52 8.38
N PHE A 89 17.16 -9.79 8.78
CA PHE A 89 15.95 -10.58 8.82
C PHE A 89 15.88 -11.13 10.23
N ASP A 90 15.00 -10.57 11.05
CA ASP A 90 14.64 -11.17 12.32
C ASP A 90 13.33 -11.93 12.14
N ASN A 91 13.44 -13.25 12.02
CA ASN A 91 12.31 -14.12 12.32
C ASN A 91 12.17 -14.13 13.84
N VAL A 92 11.65 -13.02 14.37
CA VAL A 92 11.47 -12.80 15.80
C VAL A 92 10.85 -14.07 16.35
N SER A 93 11.38 -14.56 17.47
CA SER A 93 10.97 -15.81 18.15
C SER A 93 9.48 -15.89 18.57
N THR A 94 8.67 -14.92 18.15
CA THR A 94 7.24 -14.80 18.40
C THR A 94 6.47 -15.33 17.17
N PRO A 95 5.73 -16.44 17.31
CA PRO A 95 4.87 -16.92 16.24
C PRO A 95 3.88 -15.85 15.78
N GLY A 96 3.72 -15.69 14.47
CA GLY A 96 2.77 -14.75 13.87
C GLY A 96 3.35 -13.38 13.53
N ASP A 97 4.67 -13.19 13.64
CA ASP A 97 5.36 -11.98 13.20
C ASP A 97 6.59 -12.35 12.34
N VAL A 98 6.88 -11.51 11.35
CA VAL A 98 8.06 -11.54 10.49
C VAL A 98 8.59 -10.13 10.40
N ALA A 99 9.80 -9.90 10.86
CA ALA A 99 10.48 -8.62 10.73
C ALA A 99 11.57 -8.68 9.66
N ALA A 100 11.70 -7.60 8.91
CA ALA A 100 12.81 -7.39 8.01
C ALA A 100 13.18 -5.91 8.01
N GLU A 101 14.47 -5.66 7.83
CA GLU A 101 15.02 -4.33 7.83
C GLU A 101 16.13 -4.19 6.77
N GLY A 102 16.29 -2.97 6.26
CA GLY A 102 17.29 -2.66 5.26
C GLY A 102 17.74 -1.21 5.33
N LEU A 103 19.02 -0.95 5.07
CA LEU A 103 19.59 0.39 5.08
C LEU A 103 20.65 0.54 3.99
N SER A 104 20.58 1.66 3.27
CA SER A 104 21.57 2.08 2.28
C SER A 104 22.47 3.17 2.86
N PHE A 105 23.79 3.09 2.63
CA PHE A 105 24.72 4.18 2.97
C PHE A 105 25.04 5.12 1.78
N LEU A 106 24.41 4.90 0.63
CA LEU A 106 24.49 5.85 -0.49
C LEU A 106 23.89 7.21 -0.10
N LEU A 107 24.44 8.26 -0.72
CA LEU A 107 23.86 9.60 -0.60
C LEU A 107 22.50 9.66 -1.29
N ASP A 108 21.60 10.52 -0.78
CA ASP A 108 20.26 10.73 -1.32
C ASP A 108 20.22 11.03 -2.83
N ALA A 109 21.26 11.67 -3.36
CA ALA A 109 21.37 11.97 -4.79
C ALA A 109 21.64 10.71 -5.61
N ASP A 110 22.58 9.86 -5.16
CA ASP A 110 22.95 8.62 -5.84
C ASP A 110 21.81 7.59 -5.73
N LEU A 111 21.20 7.48 -4.55
CA LEU A 111 20.08 6.59 -4.32
C LEU A 111 18.85 6.98 -5.17
N GLY A 112 18.61 8.28 -5.32
CA GLY A 112 17.57 8.79 -6.22
C GLY A 112 17.78 8.48 -7.69
N LEU A 113 19.02 8.16 -8.13
CA LEU A 113 19.28 7.70 -9.50
C LEU A 113 18.98 6.21 -9.71
N LEU A 114 18.91 5.43 -8.63
CA LEU A 114 18.68 3.98 -8.67
C LEU A 114 17.20 3.62 -8.47
N GLN A 115 16.39 4.54 -7.94
CA GLN A 115 15.01 4.28 -7.56
C GLN A 115 14.00 4.90 -8.54
N GLY A 116 12.91 4.16 -8.78
CA GLY A 116 11.76 4.64 -9.53
C GLY A 116 10.64 5.17 -8.62
N ASP A 117 9.45 5.38 -9.20
CA ASP A 117 8.26 5.77 -8.43
C ASP A 117 7.78 4.66 -7.46
N SER A 118 8.10 3.41 -7.78
CA SER A 118 7.77 2.24 -6.99
C SER A 118 8.97 1.30 -6.87
N LEU A 119 9.11 0.69 -5.70
CA LEU A 119 10.15 -0.28 -5.40
C LEU A 119 9.62 -1.40 -4.51
N THR A 120 10.00 -2.64 -4.83
CA THR A 120 9.85 -3.77 -3.92
C THR A 120 10.99 -3.73 -2.92
N LEU A 121 10.67 -3.68 -1.63
CA LEU A 121 11.63 -3.75 -0.53
C LEU A 121 12.17 -5.18 -0.38
N PHE A 122 11.22 -6.11 -0.23
CA PHE A 122 11.48 -7.54 -0.05
C PHE A 122 10.20 -8.33 -0.38
N SER A 123 10.37 -9.64 -0.57
CA SER A 123 9.28 -10.60 -0.74
C SER A 123 9.27 -11.55 0.45
N VAL A 124 8.08 -11.86 0.97
CA VAL A 124 7.88 -12.87 2.02
C VAL A 124 7.11 -14.05 1.46
N SER A 125 7.66 -15.25 1.63
CA SER A 125 6.98 -16.50 1.31
C SER A 125 6.54 -17.21 2.58
N PHE A 126 5.28 -17.63 2.64
CA PHE A 126 4.67 -18.38 3.74
C PHE A 126 4.30 -19.80 3.30
N GLU A 127 4.32 -20.74 4.24
CA GLU A 127 3.77 -22.08 4.07
C GLU A 127 2.33 -22.14 4.62
N GLY A 128 1.38 -22.71 3.86
CA GLY A 128 0.02 -22.93 4.35
C GLY A 128 -0.06 -24.14 5.28
N LEU A 129 -0.31 -23.95 6.57
CA LEU A 129 -0.33 -25.02 7.57
C LEU A 129 -1.69 -25.70 7.73
N SER A 130 -2.77 -24.93 7.68
CA SER A 130 -4.13 -25.43 7.93
C SER A 130 -5.17 -24.70 7.10
N ASP A 131 -6.35 -25.30 6.94
CA ASP A 131 -7.46 -24.70 6.21
C ASP A 131 -7.98 -23.45 6.94
N GLY A 132 -8.02 -22.31 6.25
CA GLY A 132 -8.33 -21.02 6.86
C GLY A 132 -7.88 -19.84 6.01
N PHE A 133 -7.86 -18.64 6.60
CA PHE A 133 -7.26 -17.48 5.97
C PHE A 133 -6.46 -16.70 6.99
N SER A 134 -5.41 -16.03 6.54
CA SER A 134 -4.58 -15.14 7.33
C SER A 134 -4.62 -13.75 6.71
N LEU A 135 -4.99 -12.76 7.53
CA LEU A 135 -4.80 -11.36 7.16
C LEU A 135 -3.35 -11.00 7.47
N LEU A 136 -2.67 -10.45 6.47
CA LEU A 136 -1.34 -9.91 6.62
C LEU A 136 -1.45 -8.41 6.90
N SER A 137 -0.89 -7.97 8.03
CA SER A 137 -0.89 -6.57 8.44
C SER A 137 0.51 -6.10 8.76
N PHE A 138 0.82 -4.86 8.42
CA PHE A 138 2.03 -4.23 8.91
C PHE A 138 1.96 -3.97 10.42
N GLY A 139 3.11 -3.97 11.09
CA GLY A 139 3.25 -3.69 12.52
C GLY A 139 2.58 -2.39 12.97
N ALA A 140 2.30 -2.28 14.28
CA ALA A 140 1.48 -1.20 14.82
C ALA A 140 2.27 0.11 14.95
N ASP A 141 3.55 0.02 15.29
CA ASP A 141 4.43 1.16 15.55
C ASP A 141 5.05 1.73 14.25
N PRO A 142 4.82 3.00 13.91
CA PRO A 142 5.41 3.62 12.72
C PRO A 142 6.93 3.84 12.79
N LEU A 143 7.58 3.68 13.94
CA LEU A 143 9.01 3.92 14.12
C LEU A 143 9.85 2.65 14.20
N PHE A 144 9.30 1.57 14.77
CA PHE A 144 10.05 0.35 15.08
C PHE A 144 9.47 -0.92 14.44
N GLU A 145 8.28 -0.86 13.86
CA GLU A 145 7.64 -2.04 13.25
C GLU A 145 7.09 -1.75 11.85
N ARG A 146 7.14 -0.48 11.41
CA ARG A 146 6.55 0.00 10.16
C ARG A 146 7.14 1.34 9.72
N ASN A 147 8.45 1.47 9.80
CA ASN A 147 9.13 2.68 9.39
C ASN A 147 9.75 2.53 8.00
N VAL A 148 9.58 3.55 7.18
CA VAL A 148 10.32 3.71 5.92
C VAL A 148 10.86 5.12 5.96
N VAL A 149 12.18 5.27 5.84
CA VAL A 149 12.84 6.56 5.84
C VAL A 149 13.26 6.94 4.42
N GLY A 150 13.11 8.23 4.10
CA GLY A 150 13.45 8.80 2.80
C GLY A 150 14.63 9.76 2.90
N ARG A 151 14.52 10.91 2.24
CA ARG A 151 15.61 11.89 2.20
C ARG A 151 15.98 12.38 3.60
N ASN A 152 17.27 12.61 3.83
CA ASN A 152 17.82 13.06 5.11
C ASN A 152 17.40 12.20 6.32
N ALA A 153 17.20 10.89 6.09
CA ALA A 153 16.72 9.92 7.08
C ALA A 153 15.40 10.31 7.77
N GLN A 154 14.52 11.07 7.10
CA GLN A 154 13.21 11.42 7.64
C GLN A 154 12.21 10.29 7.38
N SER A 155 11.38 9.96 8.38
CA SER A 155 10.28 9.01 8.21
C SER A 155 9.26 9.51 7.19
N LEU A 156 8.86 8.63 6.29
CA LEU A 156 7.84 8.90 5.29
C LEU A 156 6.44 8.80 5.89
N ALA A 157 5.53 9.68 5.46
CA ALA A 157 4.11 9.58 5.79
C ALA A 157 3.44 8.56 4.87
N LEU A 158 3.22 7.35 5.38
CA LEU A 158 2.75 6.21 4.59
C LEU A 158 1.22 6.01 4.71
N THR A 159 0.58 5.71 3.59
CA THR A 159 -0.69 4.96 3.58
C THR A 159 -0.36 3.48 3.48
N VAL A 160 -1.02 2.65 4.27
CA VAL A 160 -0.66 1.23 4.40
C VAL A 160 -1.78 0.33 3.88
N GLN A 161 -1.41 -0.71 3.14
CA GLN A 161 -2.33 -1.70 2.60
C GLN A 161 -1.79 -3.11 2.81
N GLY A 162 -2.42 -3.87 3.71
CA GLY A 162 -2.09 -5.27 3.94
C GLY A 162 -2.55 -6.20 2.81
N ALA A 163 -2.38 -7.49 3.02
CA ALA A 163 -2.83 -8.54 2.11
C ALA A 163 -3.64 -9.61 2.86
N CYS A 164 -4.15 -10.59 2.12
CA CYS A 164 -4.78 -11.76 2.68
C CYS A 164 -4.35 -13.01 1.91
N ILE A 165 -4.11 -14.09 2.64
CA ILE A 165 -3.82 -15.41 2.07
C ILE A 165 -4.88 -16.39 2.56
N GLY A 166 -5.65 -16.96 1.62
CA GLY A 166 -6.51 -18.10 1.87
C GLY A 166 -5.74 -19.40 1.69
N VAL A 167 -5.93 -20.35 2.59
CA VAL A 167 -5.33 -21.68 2.56
C VAL A 167 -6.44 -22.71 2.51
N GLY A 168 -6.38 -23.65 1.57
CA GLY A 168 -7.39 -24.68 1.41
C GLY A 168 -8.73 -24.12 0.90
N THR A 169 -9.79 -24.29 1.70
CA THR A 169 -11.13 -23.76 1.47
C THR A 169 -11.36 -22.38 2.11
N GLY A 170 -10.48 -21.96 3.03
CA GLY A 170 -10.51 -20.61 3.57
C GLY A 170 -10.28 -19.57 2.47
N SER A 171 -11.04 -18.48 2.52
CA SER A 171 -11.08 -17.50 1.45
C SER A 171 -10.97 -16.09 1.98
N CYS A 172 -10.12 -15.30 1.35
CA CYS A 172 -10.07 -13.86 1.48
C CYS A 172 -11.32 -13.27 0.84
N ALA A 173 -12.42 -13.21 1.59
CA ALA A 173 -13.66 -12.63 1.11
C ALA A 173 -13.43 -11.14 0.79
N VAL A 174 -13.19 -10.82 -0.48
CA VAL A 174 -13.40 -9.47 -0.99
C VAL A 174 -14.90 -9.25 -1.01
N ASN A 175 -15.45 -8.69 0.08
CA ASN A 175 -16.78 -8.11 -0.01
C ASN A 175 -16.71 -7.11 -1.17
N PRO A 176 -17.47 -7.31 -2.27
CA PRO A 176 -17.41 -6.41 -3.40
C PRO A 176 -17.75 -5.02 -2.88
N VAL A 177 -16.77 -4.12 -2.91
CA VAL A 177 -16.96 -2.75 -2.46
C VAL A 177 -18.08 -2.18 -3.32
N PRO A 178 -19.21 -1.74 -2.73
CA PRO A 178 -20.31 -1.16 -3.51
C PRO A 178 -19.77 -0.03 -4.37
N ALA A 179 -20.14 -0.01 -5.65
CA ALA A 179 -19.64 0.99 -6.58
C ALA A 179 -19.82 2.41 -6.00
N PRO A 180 -18.84 3.32 -6.15
CA PRO A 180 -18.95 4.66 -5.60
C PRO A 180 -20.24 5.34 -6.06
N ALA A 181 -20.85 6.16 -5.20
CA ALA A 181 -22.04 6.96 -5.53
C ALA A 181 -21.79 8.03 -6.61
N THR A 182 -20.66 7.98 -7.32
CA THR A 182 -20.30 8.86 -8.44
C THR A 182 -21.33 8.80 -9.56
N ILE A 183 -21.92 7.63 -9.83
CA ILE A 183 -23.01 7.48 -10.80
C ILE A 183 -24.27 8.22 -10.32
N ALA A 184 -24.60 8.11 -9.03
CA ALA A 184 -25.74 8.82 -8.45
C ALA A 184 -25.52 10.35 -8.47
N LEU A 185 -24.31 10.81 -8.14
CA LEU A 185 -23.91 12.21 -8.20
C LEU A 185 -23.94 12.77 -9.64
N LEU A 186 -23.42 12.01 -10.62
CA LEU A 186 -23.48 12.39 -12.03
C LEU A 186 -24.94 12.47 -12.51
N GLY A 187 -25.76 11.49 -12.12
CA GLY A 187 -27.20 11.49 -12.40
C GLY A 187 -27.89 12.74 -11.84
N LEU A 188 -27.69 13.03 -10.54
CA LEU A 188 -28.26 14.21 -9.89
C LEU A 188 -27.77 15.53 -10.54
N GLY A 189 -26.51 15.60 -10.94
CA GLY A 189 -25.95 16.74 -11.67
C GLY A 189 -26.66 16.97 -13.00
N LEU A 190 -26.87 15.92 -13.80
CA LEU A 190 -27.58 16.01 -15.07
C LEU A 190 -29.06 16.39 -14.89
N PHE A 191 -29.74 15.83 -13.87
CA PHE A 191 -31.13 16.21 -13.56
C PHE A 191 -31.26 17.68 -13.14
N GLY A 192 -30.28 18.22 -12.41
CA GLY A 192 -30.23 19.64 -12.03
C GLY A 192 -30.11 20.62 -13.20
N LEU A 193 -29.66 20.16 -14.38
CA LEU A 193 -29.49 21.00 -15.59
C LEU A 193 -30.77 21.10 -16.44
N ILE A 194 -31.73 20.19 -16.27
CA ILE A 194 -33.00 20.15 -17.02
C ILE A 194 -33.86 21.43 -16.91
N PRO A 195 -34.04 22.08 -15.74
CA PRO A 195 -34.90 23.27 -15.64
C PRO A 195 -34.36 24.50 -16.40
N PHE A 196 -33.08 24.54 -16.79
CA PHE A 196 -32.49 25.67 -17.53
C PHE A 196 -32.82 25.65 -19.03
N TYR A 197 -33.29 24.52 -19.57
CA TYR A 197 -33.60 24.41 -21.00
C TYR A 197 -35.02 24.87 -21.38
N ARG A 198 -35.92 25.11 -20.40
CA ARG A 198 -37.34 25.41 -20.64
C ARG A 198 -37.73 26.90 -20.65
N ARG A 199 -36.76 27.83 -20.73
CA ARG A 199 -37.06 29.29 -20.85
C ARG A 199 -36.57 29.87 -22.19
N LYS A 200 -37.20 29.48 -23.28
CA LYS A 200 -37.30 30.26 -24.53
C LYS A 200 -38.61 29.91 -25.26
N THR A 201 -39.69 30.53 -24.82
CA THR A 201 -40.91 30.82 -25.60
C THR A 201 -41.55 32.05 -25.00
#